data_AF-A0A949VXS7-F1
#
_entry.id   AF-A0A949VXS7-F1
#
_cell.length_a   1.000
_cell.length_b   1.000
_cell.length_c   1.000
_cell.angle_alpha   90.00
_cell.angle_beta   90.00
_cell.angle_gamma   90.00
#
_symmetry.space_group_name_H-M   'P 1'
#
loop_
_entity.id
_entity.type
_entity.pdbx_description
1 polymer ?
#
loop_
_entity_poly.entity_id
_entity_poly.type
_entity_poly.pdbx_seq_one_letter_code
_entity_poly.pdbx_strand_id
1 'polypeptide(L)'
;MFDKDQRQIKGNIRLKVMVNILADGMGNASKIYSGKKIKKMIEDLKTKGWTFAYIGTDYDIENFADSITIRHKMYFHKSDSGVSEMFKKEKLAKMKYYKNMAQIKMTEDYYDEDKNNKGNQTN
;
A
#
# COMPACT_ATOMS: atom_id res chain seq x y z
N MET A 1 -17.59 45.37 8.72
CA MET A 1 -16.34 45.16 9.48
C MET A 1 -16.56 43.93 10.33
N PHE A 2 -16.20 42.76 9.80
CA PHE A 2 -16.24 41.48 10.52
C PHE A 2 -14.85 40.86 10.39
N ASP A 3 -14.18 40.76 11.55
CA ASP A 3 -12.82 40.30 11.75
C ASP A 3 -12.54 38.99 11.01
N LYS A 4 -11.52 38.93 10.16
CA LYS A 4 -10.11 38.70 10.54
C LYS A 4 -9.94 37.53 11.53
N ASP A 5 -10.30 36.33 11.08
CA ASP A 5 -9.54 35.15 11.52
C ASP A 5 -9.52 34.04 10.46
N GLN A 6 -9.07 34.39 9.25
CA GLN A 6 -8.50 33.40 8.32
C GLN A 6 -7.08 33.10 8.77
N ARG A 7 -6.94 32.33 9.86
CA ARG A 7 -5.67 31.71 10.24
C ARG A 7 -5.29 30.73 9.15
N GLN A 8 -4.57 31.25 8.16
CA GLN A 8 -3.85 30.50 7.16
C GLN A 8 -2.87 29.58 7.89
N ILE A 9 -3.25 28.32 8.09
CA ILE A 9 -2.28 27.24 8.32
C ILE A 9 -1.59 27.00 6.96
N LYS A 10 -0.77 27.96 6.54
CA LYS A 10 0.19 27.80 5.44
C LYS A 10 1.43 27.08 5.98
N GLY A 11 1.22 25.89 6.50
CA GLY A 11 2.24 24.86 6.52
C GLY A 11 1.96 23.97 5.32
N ASN A 12 2.94 23.73 4.46
CA ASN A 12 2.84 22.68 3.43
C ASN A 12 2.74 21.32 4.16
N ILE A 13 1.56 20.96 4.65
CA ILE A 13 1.30 19.64 5.22
C ILE A 13 1.32 18.69 4.02
N ARG A 14 2.48 18.09 3.77
CA ARG A 14 2.59 16.97 2.82
C ARG A 14 1.91 15.77 3.44
N LEU A 15 0.59 15.70 3.31
CA LEU A 15 -0.21 14.54 3.71
C LEU A 15 0.24 13.35 2.87
N LYS A 16 0.72 12.31 3.55
CA LYS A 16 1.06 11.03 2.95
C LYS A 16 -0.10 10.07 3.16
N VAL A 17 -0.63 9.55 2.06
CA VAL A 17 -1.79 8.66 2.08
C VAL A 17 -1.35 7.27 1.63
N MET A 18 -1.73 6.26 2.41
CA MET A 18 -1.53 4.85 2.10
C MET A 18 -2.88 4.16 1.97
N VAL A 19 -3.08 3.43 0.87
CA VAL A 19 -4.29 2.69 0.58
C VAL A 19 -3.93 1.21 0.41
N ASN A 20 -4.51 0.35 1.25
CA ASN A 20 -4.43 -1.10 1.08
C ASN A 20 -5.75 -1.60 0.49
N ILE A 21 -5.65 -2.29 -0.64
CA ILE A 21 -6.78 -2.93 -1.31
C ILE A 21 -6.70 -4.41 -0.99
N LEU A 22 -7.71 -4.95 -0.32
CA LEU A 22 -7.80 -6.38 0.01
C LEU A 22 -8.86 -7.03 -0.87
N ALA A 23 -8.51 -8.10 -1.57
CA ALA A 23 -9.41 -8.84 -2.44
C ALA A 23 -9.37 -10.34 -2.13
N ASP A 24 -10.54 -10.97 -2.18
CA ASP A 24 -10.69 -12.41 -2.03
C ASP A 24 -10.46 -13.17 -3.35
N GLY A 25 -10.03 -12.49 -4.43
CA GLY A 25 -9.79 -13.10 -5.72
C GLY A 25 -11.00 -13.28 -6.63
N MET A 26 -12.15 -12.70 -6.27
CA MET A 26 -13.24 -12.51 -7.22
C MET A 26 -12.96 -11.22 -8.03
N GLY A 27 -12.86 -11.36 -9.35
CA GLY A 27 -12.52 -10.24 -10.23
C GLY A 27 -13.51 -9.07 -10.14
N ASN A 28 -13.10 -7.90 -10.63
CA ASN A 28 -13.93 -6.69 -10.58
C ASN A 28 -15.29 -6.87 -11.28
N ALA A 29 -16.37 -6.96 -10.51
CA ALA A 29 -17.75 -7.04 -10.99
C ALA A 29 -18.42 -5.68 -11.19
N SER A 30 -17.70 -4.57 -10.98
CA SER A 30 -18.24 -3.22 -11.10
C SER A 30 -18.73 -2.94 -12.52
N LYS A 31 -19.90 -2.32 -12.61
CA LYS A 31 -20.48 -1.83 -13.88
C LYS A 31 -20.06 -0.39 -14.21
N ILE A 32 -19.50 0.33 -13.24
CA ILE A 32 -19.23 1.78 -13.33
C ILE A 32 -17.72 2.05 -13.49
N TYR A 33 -16.90 1.30 -12.75
CA TYR A 33 -15.46 1.46 -12.70
C TYR A 33 -14.77 0.31 -13.44
N SER A 34 -14.37 0.59 -14.69
CA SER A 34 -13.54 -0.33 -15.46
C SER A 34 -12.09 -0.31 -14.97
N GLY A 35 -11.34 -1.39 -15.24
CA GLY A 35 -9.91 -1.47 -14.90
C GLY A 35 -9.10 -0.28 -15.43
N LYS A 36 -9.40 0.20 -16.65
CA LYS A 36 -8.76 1.40 -17.23
C LYS A 36 -9.02 2.67 -16.42
N LYS A 37 -10.24 2.88 -15.93
CA LYS A 37 -10.57 4.05 -15.08
C LYS A 37 -9.86 3.96 -13.74
N ILE A 38 -9.83 2.78 -13.13
CA ILE A 38 -9.14 2.53 -11.86
C ILE A 38 -7.64 2.77 -12.00
N LYS A 39 -7.03 2.24 -13.07
CA LYS A 39 -5.62 2.47 -13.39
C LYS A 39 -5.28 3.96 -13.45
N LYS A 40 -6.00 4.73 -14.26
CA LYS A 40 -5.78 6.18 -14.40
C LYS A 40 -5.90 6.90 -13.06
N MET A 41 -6.91 6.57 -12.26
CA MET A 41 -7.10 7.15 -10.93
C MET A 41 -5.92 6.84 -9.99
N ILE A 42 -5.40 5.61 -10.01
CA ILE A 42 -4.23 5.23 -9.21
C ILE A 42 -2.99 5.97 -9.67
N GLU A 43 -2.75 6.09 -10.97
CA GLU A 43 -1.63 6.86 -11.53
C GLU A 43 -1.69 8.32 -11.11
N ASP A 44 -2.86 8.97 -11.26
CA ASP A 44 -3.07 10.36 -10.85
C ASP A 44 -2.82 10.57 -9.34
N LEU A 45 -3.30 9.65 -8.49
CA LEU A 45 -3.12 9.74 -7.03
C LEU A 45 -1.67 9.47 -6.62
N LYS A 46 -0.94 8.59 -7.32
CA LYS A 46 0.50 8.40 -7.08
C LYS A 46 1.31 9.66 -7.33
N THR A 47 0.97 10.47 -8.34
CA THR A 47 1.65 11.77 -8.56
C THR A 47 1.47 12.73 -7.37
N LYS A 48 0.38 12.57 -6.61
CA LYS A 48 0.10 13.33 -5.37
C LYS A 48 0.77 12.72 -4.14
N GLY A 49 1.62 11.70 -4.32
CA GLY A 49 2.36 11.05 -3.24
C GLY A 49 1.57 9.99 -2.48
N TRP A 50 0.50 9.44 -3.08
CA TRP A 50 -0.25 8.32 -2.52
C TRP A 50 0.44 7.00 -2.82
N THR A 51 0.43 6.10 -1.84
CA THR A 51 0.98 4.75 -1.95
C THR A 51 -0.15 3.74 -1.93
N PHE A 52 -0.12 2.81 -2.89
CA PHE A 52 -1.11 1.75 -3.00
C PHE A 52 -0.44 0.41 -2.78
N ALA A 53 -1.08 -0.45 -2.00
CA ALA A 53 -0.74 -1.85 -1.85
C ALA A 53 -1.96 -2.73 -2.17
N TYR A 54 -1.73 -3.85 -2.84
CA TYR A 54 -2.76 -4.82 -3.20
C TYR A 54 -2.48 -6.14 -2.47
N ILE A 55 -3.45 -6.59 -1.68
CA ILE A 55 -3.39 -7.84 -0.94
C ILE A 55 -4.48 -8.74 -1.52
N GLY A 56 -4.08 -9.86 -2.09
CA GLY A 56 -5.03 -10.74 -2.77
C GLY A 56 -4.72 -12.21 -2.55
N THR A 57 -5.47 -13.06 -3.23
CA THR A 57 -5.24 -14.50 -3.23
C THR A 57 -4.50 -14.90 -4.50
N ASP A 58 -3.86 -16.08 -4.51
CA ASP A 58 -2.91 -16.52 -5.57
C ASP A 58 -3.43 -16.31 -6.99
N TYR A 59 -4.73 -16.49 -7.19
CA TYR A 59 -5.33 -16.52 -8.52
C TYR A 59 -5.56 -15.13 -9.15
N ASP A 60 -5.52 -14.05 -8.36
CA ASP A 60 -6.02 -12.73 -8.79
C ASP A 60 -4.99 -11.59 -8.70
N ILE A 61 -3.91 -11.80 -7.93
CA ILE A 61 -2.90 -10.76 -7.70
C ILE A 61 -2.18 -10.34 -8.98
N GLU A 62 -1.71 -11.29 -9.78
CA GLU A 62 -0.83 -10.94 -10.91
C GLU A 62 -1.60 -10.23 -12.01
N ASN A 63 -2.75 -10.79 -12.40
CA ASN A 63 -3.55 -10.24 -13.49
C ASN A 63 -4.14 -8.86 -13.15
N PHE A 64 -4.67 -8.68 -11.94
CA PHE A 64 -5.35 -7.42 -11.61
C PHE A 64 -4.36 -6.34 -11.18
N ALA A 65 -3.40 -6.64 -10.30
CA ALA A 65 -2.47 -5.62 -9.79
C ALA A 65 -1.53 -5.08 -10.88
N ASP A 66 -1.11 -5.90 -11.85
CA ASP A 66 -0.35 -5.42 -13.01
C ASP A 66 -1.19 -4.55 -13.93
N SER A 67 -2.47 -4.92 -14.11
CA SER A 67 -3.41 -4.13 -14.92
C SER A 67 -3.63 -2.71 -14.37
N ILE A 68 -3.39 -2.49 -13.07
CA ILE A 68 -3.52 -1.18 -12.40
C ILE A 68 -2.18 -0.65 -11.84
N THR A 69 -1.06 -1.29 -12.21
CA THR A 69 0.31 -0.84 -11.94
C THR A 69 0.64 -0.70 -10.44
N ILE A 70 0.02 -1.50 -9.56
CA ILE A 70 0.38 -1.50 -8.13
C ILE A 70 1.60 -2.39 -7.91
N ARG A 71 2.71 -1.79 -7.44
CA ARG A 71 3.99 -2.49 -7.22
C ARG A 71 4.02 -3.29 -5.92
N HIS A 72 3.39 -2.79 -4.86
CA HIS A 72 3.39 -3.45 -3.56
C HIS A 72 2.26 -4.47 -3.51
N LYS A 73 2.61 -5.75 -3.70
CA LYS A 73 1.65 -6.84 -3.71
C LYS A 73 1.95 -7.83 -2.59
N MET A 74 0.92 -8.37 -1.95
CA MET A 74 1.04 -9.44 -0.96
C MET A 74 0.00 -10.50 -1.21
N TYR A 75 0.45 -11.75 -1.21
CA TYR A 75 -0.40 -12.92 -1.27
C TYR A 75 -0.85 -13.38 0.11
N PHE A 76 -2.08 -13.88 0.22
CA PHE A 76 -2.53 -14.67 1.36
C PHE A 76 -3.39 -15.88 0.98
N HIS A 77 -3.25 -16.95 1.78
CA HIS A 77 -4.13 -18.12 1.73
C HIS A 77 -5.50 -17.79 2.33
N LYS A 78 -6.59 -18.26 1.71
CA LYS A 78 -7.97 -18.16 2.21
C LYS A 78 -8.26 -19.12 3.39
N SER A 79 -7.42 -19.06 4.42
CA SER A 79 -7.59 -19.79 5.68
C SER A 79 -7.47 -18.82 6.85
N ASP A 80 -8.00 -19.19 8.01
CA ASP A 80 -7.87 -18.37 9.22
C ASP A 80 -6.40 -18.09 9.57
N SER A 81 -5.54 -19.10 9.39
CA SER A 81 -4.10 -18.97 9.57
C SER A 81 -3.47 -18.01 8.55
N GLY A 82 -3.85 -18.10 7.27
CA GLY A 82 -3.34 -17.26 6.19
C GLY A 82 -3.75 -15.80 6.33
N VAL A 83 -5.00 -15.54 6.73
CA VAL A 83 -5.50 -14.19 7.02
C VAL A 83 -4.77 -13.59 8.23
N SER A 84 -4.57 -14.38 9.29
CA SER A 84 -3.82 -13.94 10.47
C SER A 84 -2.37 -13.58 10.14
N GLU A 85 -1.70 -14.40 9.32
CA GLU A 85 -0.34 -14.15 8.86
C GLU A 85 -0.26 -12.88 7.99
N MET A 86 -1.22 -12.70 7.09
CA MET A 86 -1.32 -11.52 6.23
C MET A 86 -1.42 -10.22 7.02
N PHE A 87 -2.31 -10.15 8.03
CA PHE A 87 -2.42 -8.96 8.87
C PHE A 87 -1.17 -8.70 9.71
N LYS A 88 -0.46 -9.75 10.15
CA LYS A 88 0.82 -9.60 10.84
C LYS A 88 1.88 -8.98 9.92
N LYS A 89 2.01 -9.48 8.69
CA LYS A 89 2.96 -8.94 7.70
C LYS A 89 2.59 -7.52 7.28
N GLU A 90 1.31 -7.23 7.03
CA GLU A 90 0.85 -5.87 6.71
C GLU A 90 1.19 -4.88 7.82
N LYS A 91 0.94 -5.25 9.08
CA LYS A 91 1.27 -4.40 10.23
C LYS A 91 2.75 -4.07 10.30
N LEU A 92 3.62 -5.08 10.12
CA LEU A 92 5.07 -4.90 10.14
C LEU A 92 5.55 -4.00 8.99
N ALA A 93 5.07 -4.25 7.77
CA ALA A 93 5.36 -3.44 6.59
C ALA A 93 4.94 -1.97 6.79
N LYS A 94 3.73 -1.76 7.34
CA LYS A 94 3.19 -0.42 7.64
C LYS A 94 4.06 0.32 8.63
N MET A 95 4.44 -0.33 9.73
CA MET A 95 5.33 0.25 10.73
C MET A 95 6.70 0.62 10.14
N LYS A 96 7.30 -0.28 9.34
CA LYS A 96 8.58 -0.02 8.66
C LYS A 96 8.48 1.15 7.70
N TYR A 97 7.44 1.21 6.89
CA TYR A 97 7.19 2.29 5.95
C TYR A 97 7.09 3.65 6.63
N TYR A 98 6.23 3.78 7.65
CA TYR A 98 6.10 5.05 8.37
C TYR A 98 7.38 5.44 9.12
N LYS A 99 8.12 4.47 9.65
CA LYS A 99 9.44 4.71 10.26
C LYS A 99 10.47 5.22 9.24
N ASN A 100 10.55 4.60 8.07
CA ASN A 100 11.48 4.99 7.00
C ASN A 100 11.10 6.36 6.41
N MET A 101 9.80 6.65 6.31
CA MET A 101 9.30 7.97 5.93
C MET A 101 9.69 9.06 6.92
N ALA A 102 9.64 8.79 8.22
CA ALA A 102 10.11 9.72 9.25
C ALA A 102 11.62 9.99 9.17
N GLN A 103 12.39 9.07 8.56
CA GLN A 103 13.85 9.16 8.41
C GLN A 103 14.32 9.60 7.02
N ILE A 104 13.41 9.97 6.09
CA ILE A 104 13.72 10.30 4.68
C ILE A 104 14.53 9.17 3.98
N LYS A 105 14.27 7.91 4.32
CA LYS A 105 14.79 6.76 3.57
C LYS A 105 13.69 6.30 2.62
N MET A 106 13.90 6.47 1.32
CA MET A 106 13.04 5.86 0.30
C MET A 106 13.36 4.37 0.23
N THR A 107 12.38 3.52 0.54
CA THR A 107 12.46 2.09 0.23
C THR A 107 11.65 1.82 -1.04
N GLU A 108 12.25 1.10 -1.99
CA GLU A 108 11.65 0.83 -3.29
C GLU A 108 10.50 -0.18 -3.23
N ASP A 109 10.49 -1.02 -2.18
CA ASP A 109 9.43 -2.01 -1.93
C ASP A 109 8.93 -1.98 -0.47
N TYR A 110 7.61 -2.11 -0.30
CA TYR A 110 6.88 -1.96 0.97
C TYR A 110 6.86 -3.25 1.78
N TYR A 111 6.88 -4.40 1.10
CA TYR A 111 6.85 -5.72 1.73
C TYR A 111 8.21 -6.40 1.80
N ASP A 112 9.30 -5.73 1.39
CA ASP A 112 10.63 -6.33 1.38
C ASP A 112 11.07 -6.72 2.80
N GLU A 113 11.27 -8.02 2.98
CA GLU A 113 11.86 -8.58 4.19
C GLU A 113 13.34 -8.21 4.22
N ASP A 114 13.81 -7.62 5.31
CA ASP A 114 15.24 -7.29 5.45
C ASP A 114 16.06 -8.59 5.33
N LYS A 115 16.74 -8.78 4.19
CA LYS A 115 17.67 -9.92 3.96
C LYS A 115 18.88 -9.93 4.90
N ASN A 116 18.94 -9.04 5.89
CA ASN A 116 20.03 -8.92 6.87
C ASN A 116 19.74 -9.62 8.20
N ASN A 117 19.19 -10.84 8.15
CA ASN A 117 19.28 -11.74 9.30
C ASN A 117 19.51 -13.20 8.88
N LYS A 118 20.52 -13.43 8.01
CA LYS A 118 21.10 -14.77 7.84
C LYS A 118 22.28 -14.92 8.79
N GLY A 119 22.00 -15.52 9.94
CA GLY A 119 22.85 -16.53 10.57
C GLY A 119 24.16 -16.06 11.20
N ASN A 120 24.08 -15.46 12.39
CA ASN A 120 25.01 -15.86 13.45
C ASN A 120 24.38 -17.06 14.19
N GLN A 121 24.53 -18.24 13.61
CA GLN A 121 24.50 -19.48 14.38
C GLN A 121 25.92 -20.05 14.36
N THR A 122 26.50 -20.00 15.54
CA THR A 122 27.72 -20.65 15.99
C THR A 122 27.81 -22.11 15.52
N ASN A 123 28.98 -22.48 15.00
CA ASN A 123 29.70 -23.67 15.41
C ASN A 123 31.19 -23.33 15.46
#